data_AF-A0A1Q6VWF9-F1
#
_entry.id   AF-A0A1Q6VWF9-F1
#
_cell.length_a   1.000
_cell.length_b   1.000
_cell.length_c   1.000
_cell.angle_alpha   90.00
_cell.angle_beta   90.00
_cell.angle_gamma   90.00
#
_symmetry.space_group_name_H-M   'P 1'
#
loop_
_entity.id
_entity.type
_entity.pdbx_description
1 polymer ?
#
loop_
_entity_poly.entity_id
_entity_poly.type
_entity_poly.pdbx_seq_one_letter_code
_entity_poly.pdbx_strand_id
1 'polypeptide(L)'
;QIFHCFGCGVGGNVYTFVMKIEGTSFPETVRELARKAGIEVPVVQGARPAQNSDNRERLEQLNDVAAAWFRSNLREARTGKEALAYLHERGMTNETIEAFGFGFAPDSWDGLLRRLTKEGYTTEDMLLAGLIVPREQAGRNSQEAAGFYDRFRSRIMLPICDLRKKVIGFGGRIFGDGMPKYLNSPETLLFNKGRTLYLLERAREATSRQDTMIIVEGYFDAIALHQSGITNVVATLGTALTPDHVRTIRRFVTKVVLLFDPDPAGVRAALRTLDLFVDSGIGVRVVSLPAGDDPDVFVRKHGADSFVQLQQSAPTLLDFAVEHSLQSAESGALEDRIRGVDEILRILQKTANRIEKEECIRRVAERLGISQKRLIERYPELLPKEERRTVRSAGPPADDSRFKGIPEERDLVHLLLQGHLSPADIGALNAEAFSVPACRRIVEMAHRHLDQDGRVQVRETLDEAVADPACGPVATELSVSERHYDDIPAYVQGCLATLNRKQRELAFGELIVRLRAAEQEGRTEEAQRLNAQVNAMRVSKADSPSLPSHPSPPSRSL
;
A
#
# COMPACT_ATOMS: atom_id res chain seq x y z
N GLN A 1 -6.47 19.82 -34.11
CA GLN A 1 -6.39 20.88 -33.08
C GLN A 1 -5.40 20.43 -32.00
N ILE A 2 -4.50 21.31 -31.58
CA ILE A 2 -3.46 21.07 -30.58
C ILE A 2 -3.46 22.19 -29.54
N PHE A 3 -3.01 21.90 -28.32
CA PHE A 3 -2.80 22.89 -27.27
C PHE A 3 -1.33 22.91 -26.85
N HIS A 4 -0.86 24.05 -26.36
CA HIS A 4 0.48 24.23 -25.83
C HIS A 4 0.45 25.25 -24.69
N CYS A 5 0.99 24.87 -23.53
CA CYS A 5 1.11 25.74 -22.37
C CYS A 5 2.46 26.48 -22.42
N PHE A 6 2.43 27.80 -22.59
CA PHE A 6 3.64 28.63 -22.67
C PHE A 6 4.36 28.83 -21.33
N GLY A 7 3.74 28.45 -20.21
CA GLY A 7 4.37 28.50 -18.89
C GLY A 7 5.19 27.25 -18.56
N CYS A 8 4.63 26.06 -18.78
CA CYS A 8 5.26 24.78 -18.40
C CYS A 8 5.70 23.90 -19.59
N GLY A 9 5.52 24.37 -20.83
CA GLY A 9 5.92 23.65 -22.05
C GLY A 9 5.06 22.42 -22.38
N VAL A 10 4.01 22.13 -21.61
CA VAL A 10 3.14 20.99 -21.85
C VAL A 10 2.27 21.27 -23.08
N GLY A 11 2.39 20.43 -24.11
CA GLY A 11 1.53 20.46 -25.29
C GLY A 11 0.99 19.08 -25.65
N GLY A 12 -0.03 19.06 -26.50
CA GLY A 12 -0.68 17.81 -26.93
C GLY A 12 -1.91 18.06 -27.79
N ASN A 13 -2.67 17.00 -28.07
CA ASN A 13 -3.94 17.11 -28.78
C ASN A 13 -5.12 17.20 -27.79
N VAL A 14 -6.33 17.28 -28.32
CA VAL A 14 -7.57 17.37 -27.51
C VAL A 14 -7.72 16.20 -26.52
N TYR A 15 -7.28 14.99 -26.88
CA TYR A 15 -7.30 13.84 -25.97
C TYR A 15 -6.28 14.01 -24.85
N THR A 16 -5.05 14.41 -25.17
CA THR A 16 -4.01 14.67 -24.16
C THR A 16 -4.43 15.76 -23.16
N PHE A 17 -5.17 16.77 -23.63
CA PHE A 17 -5.71 17.84 -22.77
C PHE A 17 -6.68 17.27 -21.74
N VAL A 18 -7.68 16.52 -22.20
CA VAL A 18 -8.72 15.93 -21.35
C VAL A 18 -8.13 14.86 -20.43
N MET A 19 -7.23 14.02 -20.92
CA MET A 19 -6.50 13.03 -20.11
C MET A 19 -5.74 13.68 -18.95
N LYS A 20 -5.09 14.84 -19.20
CA LYS A 20 -4.34 15.55 -18.15
C LYS A 20 -5.24 16.25 -17.15
N ILE A 21 -6.40 16.74 -17.57
CA ILE A 21 -7.38 17.40 -16.68
C ILE A 21 -8.16 16.38 -15.84
N GLU A 22 -8.60 15.30 -16.47
CA GLU A 22 -9.49 14.30 -15.87
C GLU A 22 -8.73 13.09 -15.28
N GLY A 23 -7.44 12.95 -15.59
CA GLY A 23 -6.62 11.84 -15.12
C GLY A 23 -6.95 10.49 -15.77
N THR A 24 -7.59 10.50 -16.95
CA THR A 24 -8.07 9.31 -17.65
C THR A 24 -7.05 8.74 -18.65
N SER A 25 -7.15 7.45 -18.96
CA SER A 25 -6.35 6.82 -20.02
C SER A 25 -6.92 7.10 -21.41
N PHE A 26 -6.10 7.00 -22.46
CA PHE A 26 -6.51 7.34 -23.83
C PHE A 26 -7.79 6.61 -24.30
N PRO A 27 -7.96 5.28 -24.11
CA PRO A 27 -9.20 4.60 -24.49
C PRO A 27 -10.44 5.08 -23.72
N GLU A 28 -10.28 5.45 -22.45
CA GLU A 28 -11.37 5.97 -21.62
C GLU A 28 -11.77 7.37 -22.06
N THR A 29 -10.80 8.24 -22.31
CA THR A 29 -11.03 9.60 -22.82
C THR A 29 -11.73 9.57 -24.17
N VAL A 30 -11.34 8.65 -25.07
CA VAL A 30 -11.98 8.47 -26.38
C VAL A 30 -13.45 8.08 -26.22
N ARG A 31 -13.77 7.11 -25.34
CA ARG A 31 -15.17 6.69 -25.12
C ARG A 31 -16.02 7.81 -24.51
N GLU A 32 -15.49 8.53 -23.52
CA GLU A 32 -16.24 9.62 -22.87
C GLU A 32 -16.50 10.78 -23.82
N LEU A 33 -15.52 11.17 -24.64
CA LEU A 33 -15.70 12.20 -25.65
C LEU A 33 -16.64 11.76 -26.77
N ALA A 34 -16.55 10.50 -27.19
CA ALA A 34 -17.44 9.96 -28.22
C ALA A 34 -18.89 9.88 -27.73
N ARG A 35 -19.13 9.49 -26.47
CA ARG A 35 -20.45 9.54 -25.82
C ARG A 35 -21.01 10.96 -25.80
N LYS A 36 -20.19 11.96 -25.44
CA LYS A 36 -20.59 13.38 -25.45
C LYS A 36 -20.87 13.90 -26.86
N ALA A 37 -20.17 13.40 -27.86
CA ALA A 37 -20.34 13.77 -29.26
C ALA A 37 -21.42 12.96 -30.00
N GLY A 38 -22.05 11.97 -29.34
CA GLY A 38 -23.00 11.06 -29.97
C GLY A 38 -22.39 10.14 -31.03
N ILE A 39 -21.09 9.85 -30.93
CA ILE A 39 -20.34 9.00 -31.86
C ILE A 39 -20.17 7.61 -31.24
N GLU A 40 -20.57 6.57 -31.97
CA GLU A 40 -20.25 5.19 -31.58
C GLU A 40 -18.78 4.87 -31.89
N VAL A 41 -18.04 4.37 -30.90
CA VAL A 41 -16.64 3.94 -31.08
C VAL A 41 -16.63 2.42 -31.30
N PRO A 42 -16.19 1.93 -32.48
CA PRO A 42 -16.12 0.49 -32.74
C PRO A 42 -15.17 -0.20 -31.76
N VAL A 43 -15.64 -1.23 -31.07
CA VAL A 43 -14.80 -2.06 -30.21
C VAL A 43 -14.01 -3.01 -31.11
N VAL A 44 -12.70 -2.78 -31.26
CA VAL A 44 -11.82 -3.71 -31.99
C VAL A 44 -11.74 -5.02 -31.19
N GLN A 45 -12.44 -6.04 -31.67
CA GLN A 45 -12.41 -7.40 -31.15
C GLN A 45 -11.05 -8.04 -31.48
N GLY A 46 -10.02 -7.72 -30.69
CA GLY A 46 -8.68 -8.27 -30.88
C GLY A 46 -7.72 -8.17 -29.70
N ALA A 47 -8.07 -7.48 -28.61
CA ALA A 47 -7.15 -7.28 -27.49
C ALA A 47 -7.84 -7.30 -26.11
N ARG A 48 -8.49 -8.41 -25.70
CA ARG A 48 -9.09 -8.67 -24.37
C ARG A 48 -9.37 -7.42 -23.46
N PRO A 49 -10.32 -6.50 -23.76
CA PRO A 49 -10.68 -5.43 -22.82
C PRO A 49 -12.17 -5.41 -22.43
N ALA A 50 -13.06 -6.13 -23.14
CA ALA A 50 -14.52 -6.00 -22.99
C ALA A 50 -15.05 -6.59 -21.66
N GLN A 51 -14.55 -7.76 -21.24
CA GLN A 51 -14.99 -8.36 -19.96
C GLN A 51 -14.55 -7.53 -18.74
N ASN A 52 -13.41 -6.85 -18.81
CA ASN A 52 -12.93 -6.02 -17.71
C ASN A 52 -13.68 -4.68 -17.61
N SER A 53 -14.12 -4.10 -18.73
CA SER A 53 -14.94 -2.88 -18.70
C SER A 53 -16.34 -3.14 -18.14
N ASP A 54 -16.98 -4.24 -18.57
CA ASP A 54 -18.34 -4.58 -18.15
C ASP A 54 -18.37 -4.94 -16.66
N ASN A 55 -17.38 -5.70 -16.18
CA ASN A 55 -17.22 -5.99 -14.76
C ASN A 55 -16.97 -4.71 -13.95
N ARG A 56 -16.17 -3.77 -14.47
CA ARG A 56 -15.90 -2.51 -13.78
C ARG A 56 -17.19 -1.68 -13.60
N GLU A 57 -17.96 -1.49 -14.67
CA GLU A 57 -19.21 -0.74 -14.63
C GLU A 57 -20.23 -1.40 -13.69
N ARG A 58 -20.33 -2.73 -13.74
CA ARG A 58 -21.21 -3.50 -12.85
C ARG A 58 -20.86 -3.30 -11.37
N LEU A 59 -19.57 -3.31 -11.03
CA LEU A 59 -19.11 -3.02 -9.66
C LEU A 59 -19.34 -1.55 -9.25
N GLU A 60 -19.20 -0.59 -10.17
CA GLU A 60 -19.48 0.83 -9.92
C GLU A 60 -20.98 1.02 -9.56
N GLN A 61 -21.87 0.41 -10.33
CA GLN A 61 -23.32 0.43 -10.06
C GLN A 61 -23.67 -0.25 -8.74
N LEU A 62 -23.06 -1.40 -8.45
CA LEU A 62 -23.26 -2.14 -7.20
C LEU A 62 -22.85 -1.30 -5.99
N ASN A 63 -21.71 -0.60 -6.06
CA ASN A 63 -21.28 0.33 -5.02
C ASN A 63 -22.22 1.53 -4.88
N ASP A 64 -22.74 2.09 -5.98
CA ASP A 64 -23.71 3.19 -5.95
C ASP A 64 -25.00 2.76 -5.19
N VAL A 65 -25.48 1.53 -5.43
CA VAL A 65 -26.64 0.94 -4.72
C VAL A 65 -26.34 0.72 -3.24
N ALA A 66 -25.16 0.19 -2.90
CA ALA A 66 -24.75 0.01 -1.51
C ALA A 66 -24.64 1.35 -0.77
N ALA A 67 -24.04 2.36 -1.39
CA ALA A 67 -23.93 3.71 -0.84
C ALA A 67 -25.31 4.36 -0.62
N ALA A 68 -26.27 4.15 -1.53
CA ALA A 68 -27.64 4.62 -1.35
C ALA A 68 -28.33 3.90 -0.17
N TRP A 69 -28.12 2.59 -0.03
CA TRP A 69 -28.69 1.81 1.07
C TRP A 69 -28.14 2.24 2.45
N PHE A 70 -26.83 2.43 2.58
CA PHE A 70 -26.25 2.93 3.82
C PHE A 70 -26.78 4.33 4.17
N ARG A 71 -26.91 5.22 3.17
CA ARG A 71 -27.51 6.56 3.37
C ARG A 71 -28.96 6.48 3.83
N SER A 72 -29.78 5.60 3.23
CA SER A 72 -31.18 5.43 3.66
C SER A 72 -31.28 4.91 5.09
N ASN A 73 -30.43 3.98 5.50
CA ASN A 73 -30.43 3.46 6.87
C ASN A 73 -30.07 4.54 7.90
N LEU A 74 -29.15 5.45 7.57
CA LEU A 74 -28.78 6.55 8.46
C LEU A 74 -29.95 7.54 8.64
N ARG A 75 -30.72 7.81 7.57
CA ARG A 75 -31.88 8.71 7.62
C ARG A 75 -33.11 8.08 8.27
N GLU A 76 -33.18 6.75 8.33
CA GLU A 76 -34.32 6.05 8.89
C GLU A 76 -34.38 6.23 10.41
N ALA A 77 -35.50 6.78 10.91
CA ALA A 77 -35.64 7.17 12.31
C ALA A 77 -35.51 6.00 13.32
N ARG A 78 -35.78 4.76 12.90
CA ARG A 78 -35.63 3.58 13.77
C ARG A 78 -34.20 3.07 13.81
N THR A 79 -33.53 3.07 12.67
CA THR A 79 -32.23 2.42 12.48
C THR A 79 -31.07 3.39 12.69
N GLY A 80 -31.20 4.63 12.21
CA GLY A 80 -30.12 5.60 12.16
C GLY A 80 -30.14 6.69 13.22
N LYS A 81 -31.17 6.77 14.08
CA LYS A 81 -31.32 7.86 15.07
C LYS A 81 -30.10 8.00 15.99
N GLU A 82 -29.62 6.89 16.55
CA GLU A 82 -28.46 6.91 17.46
C GLU A 82 -27.15 7.17 16.69
N ALA A 83 -27.04 6.64 15.46
CA ALA A 83 -25.90 6.90 14.58
C ALA A 83 -25.81 8.39 14.17
N LEU A 84 -26.95 9.04 13.91
CA LEU A 84 -27.04 10.48 13.65
C LEU A 84 -26.67 11.30 14.88
N ALA A 85 -27.19 10.93 16.06
CA ALA A 85 -26.82 11.59 17.31
C ALA A 85 -25.32 11.52 17.56
N TYR A 86 -24.70 10.36 17.33
CA TYR A 86 -23.25 10.20 17.41
C TYR A 86 -22.49 11.10 16.42
N LEU A 87 -22.95 11.23 15.18
CA LEU A 87 -22.31 12.13 14.20
C LEU A 87 -22.39 13.59 14.64
N HIS A 88 -23.52 14.01 15.23
CA HIS A 88 -23.68 15.35 15.79
C HIS A 88 -22.79 15.58 17.01
N GLU A 89 -22.66 14.60 17.91
CA GLU A 89 -21.70 14.65 19.03
C GLU A 89 -20.26 14.78 18.55
N ARG A 90 -19.93 14.22 17.39
CA ARG A 90 -18.63 14.42 16.72
C ARG A 90 -18.52 15.72 15.93
N GLY A 91 -19.52 16.61 16.02
CA GLY A 91 -19.49 17.92 15.36
C GLY A 91 -19.81 17.90 13.87
N MET A 92 -20.36 16.80 13.32
CA MET A 92 -20.79 16.74 11.93
C MET A 92 -22.16 17.39 11.77
N THR A 93 -22.25 18.43 10.94
CA THR A 93 -23.52 19.10 10.60
C THR A 93 -24.36 18.26 9.64
N ASN A 94 -25.66 18.52 9.55
CA ASN A 94 -26.53 17.82 8.59
C ASN A 94 -26.09 18.07 7.14
N GLU A 95 -25.64 19.28 6.86
CA GLU A 95 -25.10 19.70 5.57
C GLU A 95 -23.86 18.86 5.22
N THR A 96 -22.95 18.65 6.18
CA THR A 96 -21.76 17.79 6.00
C THR A 96 -22.14 16.33 5.84
N ILE A 97 -23.02 15.81 6.70
CA ILE A 97 -23.50 14.41 6.63
C ILE A 97 -24.05 14.11 5.23
N GLU A 98 -24.87 15.02 4.69
CA GLU A 98 -25.43 14.90 3.35
C GLU A 98 -24.38 15.07 2.26
N ALA A 99 -23.60 16.15 2.32
CA ALA A 99 -22.63 16.51 1.30
C ALA A 99 -21.56 15.43 1.11
N PHE A 100 -21.13 14.78 2.19
CA PHE A 100 -20.11 13.71 2.18
C PHE A 100 -20.71 12.31 2.04
N GLY A 101 -22.05 12.19 2.03
CA GLY A 101 -22.73 10.93 1.77
C GLY A 101 -22.57 9.91 2.90
N PHE A 102 -22.54 10.37 4.15
CA PHE A 102 -22.50 9.49 5.32
C PHE A 102 -23.65 8.50 5.29
N GLY A 103 -23.37 7.26 5.69
CA GLY A 103 -24.37 6.22 5.84
C GLY A 103 -24.21 5.42 7.12
N PHE A 104 -25.09 4.45 7.32
CA PHE A 104 -25.05 3.54 8.45
C PHE A 104 -25.24 2.10 7.99
N ALA A 105 -24.33 1.24 8.42
CA ALA A 105 -24.44 -0.21 8.33
C ALA A 105 -25.01 -0.72 9.66
N PRO A 106 -26.26 -1.22 9.70
CA PRO A 106 -26.87 -1.76 10.90
C PRO A 106 -26.12 -2.98 11.44
N ASP A 107 -26.41 -3.38 12.69
CA ASP A 107 -25.94 -4.66 13.23
C ASP A 107 -26.74 -5.83 12.65
N SER A 108 -26.55 -6.10 11.36
CA SER A 108 -27.21 -7.19 10.65
C SER A 108 -26.16 -8.02 9.92
N TRP A 109 -26.31 -9.35 9.95
CA TRP A 109 -25.37 -10.26 9.29
C TRP A 109 -25.55 -10.32 7.78
N ASP A 110 -26.70 -9.93 7.24
CA ASP A 110 -27.06 -10.16 5.83
C ASP A 110 -28.03 -9.10 5.27
N GLY A 111 -28.10 -7.93 5.90
CA GLY A 111 -28.97 -6.83 5.48
C GLY A 111 -28.64 -6.30 4.08
N LEU A 112 -27.36 -6.01 3.84
CA LEU A 112 -26.87 -5.55 2.55
C LEU A 112 -26.90 -6.70 1.52
N LEU A 113 -26.50 -7.92 1.90
CA LEU A 113 -26.60 -9.11 1.06
C LEU A 113 -28.02 -9.29 0.49
N ARG A 114 -29.05 -9.27 1.34
CA ARG A 114 -30.45 -9.39 0.90
C ARG A 114 -30.87 -8.24 0.01
N ARG A 115 -30.46 -7.01 0.34
CA ARG A 115 -30.74 -5.81 -0.47
C ARG A 115 -30.17 -5.95 -1.87
N LEU A 116 -28.89 -6.27 -2.01
CA LEU A 116 -28.22 -6.39 -3.31
C LEU A 116 -28.73 -7.58 -4.12
N THR A 117 -29.08 -8.69 -3.46
CA THR A 117 -29.72 -9.84 -4.12
C THR A 117 -31.06 -9.43 -4.75
N LYS A 118 -31.87 -8.64 -4.04
CA LYS A 118 -33.15 -8.13 -4.55
C LYS A 118 -32.98 -7.20 -5.76
N GLU A 119 -31.85 -6.50 -5.84
CA GLU A 119 -31.48 -5.64 -6.98
C GLU A 119 -30.86 -6.42 -8.15
N GLY A 120 -30.78 -7.76 -8.07
CA GLY A 120 -30.30 -8.62 -9.16
C GLY A 120 -28.79 -8.81 -9.23
N TYR A 121 -28.05 -8.44 -8.18
CA TYR A 121 -26.63 -8.74 -8.09
C TYR A 121 -26.39 -10.15 -7.57
N THR A 122 -25.37 -10.81 -8.12
CA THR A 122 -24.95 -12.16 -7.69
C THR A 122 -24.02 -12.07 -6.48
N THR A 123 -23.88 -13.16 -5.74
CA THR A 123 -22.90 -13.24 -4.64
C THR A 123 -21.46 -13.05 -5.12
N GLU A 124 -21.14 -13.45 -6.35
CA GLU A 124 -19.84 -13.21 -6.97
C GLU A 124 -19.57 -11.71 -7.16
N ASP A 125 -20.55 -10.95 -7.66
CA ASP A 125 -20.42 -9.49 -7.80
C ASP A 125 -20.13 -8.83 -6.45
N MET A 126 -20.85 -9.25 -5.41
CA MET A 126 -20.72 -8.69 -4.06
C MET A 126 -19.38 -9.03 -3.40
N LEU A 127 -18.84 -10.22 -3.67
CA LEU A 127 -17.49 -10.62 -3.23
C LEU A 127 -16.41 -9.80 -3.94
N LEU A 128 -16.53 -9.64 -5.26
CA LEU A 128 -15.61 -8.84 -6.07
C LEU A 128 -15.62 -7.36 -5.68
N ALA A 129 -16.79 -6.83 -5.28
CA ALA A 129 -16.94 -5.51 -4.69
C ALA A 129 -16.39 -5.41 -3.26
N GLY A 130 -16.10 -6.54 -2.60
CA GLY A 130 -15.63 -6.60 -1.22
C GLY A 130 -16.70 -6.21 -0.19
N LEU A 131 -17.98 -6.40 -0.48
CA LEU A 131 -19.10 -6.03 0.40
C LEU A 131 -19.58 -7.17 1.30
N ILE A 132 -19.28 -8.42 0.92
CA ILE A 132 -19.61 -9.61 1.71
C ILE A 132 -18.37 -10.47 1.97
N VAL A 133 -18.45 -11.32 2.99
CA VAL A 133 -17.40 -12.25 3.41
C VAL A 133 -18.00 -13.66 3.49
N PRO A 134 -17.31 -14.70 2.99
CA PRO A 134 -17.75 -16.08 3.17
C PRO A 134 -17.69 -16.50 4.65
N ARG A 135 -18.65 -17.31 5.11
CA ARG A 135 -18.56 -17.98 6.40
C ARG A 135 -17.52 -19.09 6.34
N GLU A 136 -16.64 -19.16 7.33
CA GLU A 136 -15.82 -20.35 7.55
C GLU A 136 -16.74 -21.50 7.97
N GLN A 137 -16.57 -22.69 7.38
CA GLN A 137 -17.45 -23.83 7.61
C GLN A 137 -17.52 -24.17 9.11
N ALA A 138 -18.72 -24.06 9.70
CA ALA A 138 -19.04 -24.80 10.91
C ALA A 138 -18.98 -26.30 10.59
N GLY A 139 -18.58 -27.10 11.57
CA GLY A 139 -18.04 -28.45 11.42
C GLY A 139 -18.82 -29.42 10.52
N ARG A 140 -18.10 -30.50 10.15
CA ARG A 140 -18.37 -31.57 9.17
C ARG A 140 -19.77 -32.22 9.09
N ASN A 141 -20.79 -31.75 9.80
CA ASN A 141 -22.12 -32.39 9.89
C ASN A 141 -23.33 -31.50 9.53
N SER A 142 -23.16 -30.27 9.05
CA SER A 142 -24.30 -29.47 8.56
C SER A 142 -24.31 -29.42 7.02
N GLN A 143 -25.33 -30.05 6.41
CA GLN A 143 -25.76 -29.82 5.01
C GLN A 143 -26.34 -28.41 4.82
N GLU A 144 -25.74 -27.39 5.42
CA GLU A 144 -26.11 -26.00 5.21
C GLU A 144 -25.16 -25.39 4.17
N ALA A 145 -25.74 -24.76 3.14
CA ALA A 145 -25.00 -24.13 2.06
C ALA A 145 -23.94 -23.15 2.59
N ALA A 146 -22.80 -23.05 1.90
CA ALA A 146 -21.76 -22.07 2.20
C ALA A 146 -22.36 -20.65 2.24
N GLY A 147 -22.56 -20.13 3.46
CA GLY A 147 -23.22 -18.85 3.67
C GLY A 147 -22.26 -17.66 3.52
N PHE A 148 -22.82 -16.48 3.26
CA PHE A 148 -22.10 -15.21 3.25
C PHE A 148 -22.65 -14.30 4.35
N TYR A 149 -21.87 -13.31 4.74
CA TYR A 149 -22.31 -12.24 5.62
C TYR A 149 -21.76 -10.88 5.21
N ASP A 150 -22.44 -9.82 5.62
CA ASP A 150 -22.07 -8.44 5.34
C ASP A 150 -20.71 -8.10 5.98
N ARG A 151 -19.81 -7.52 5.18
CA ARG A 151 -18.49 -7.08 5.67
C ARG A 151 -18.62 -5.96 6.69
N PHE A 152 -19.50 -5.00 6.42
CA PHE A 152 -19.69 -3.81 7.24
C PHE A 152 -20.93 -3.99 8.10
N ARG A 153 -20.75 -3.97 9.43
CA ARG A 153 -21.80 -4.14 10.43
C ARG A 153 -21.53 -3.21 11.59
N SER A 154 -22.59 -2.62 12.15
CA SER A 154 -22.52 -1.64 13.24
C SER A 154 -21.51 -0.53 12.96
N ARG A 155 -21.61 0.11 11.78
CA ARG A 155 -20.60 1.08 11.32
C ARG A 155 -21.21 2.33 10.72
N ILE A 156 -20.63 3.47 11.05
CA ILE A 156 -20.76 4.69 10.25
C ILE A 156 -19.99 4.50 8.95
N MET A 157 -20.69 4.63 7.83
CA MET A 157 -20.19 4.35 6.49
C MET A 157 -19.80 5.65 5.79
N LEU A 158 -18.61 5.62 5.19
CA LEU A 158 -17.97 6.74 4.50
C LEU A 158 -17.63 6.27 3.07
N PRO A 159 -18.32 6.75 2.03
CA PRO A 159 -18.03 6.35 0.66
C PRO A 159 -16.66 6.89 0.22
N ILE A 160 -15.86 6.04 -0.42
CA ILE A 160 -14.58 6.41 -1.04
C ILE A 160 -14.83 6.58 -2.53
N CYS A 161 -14.47 7.75 -3.06
CA CYS A 161 -14.73 8.10 -4.45
C CYS A 161 -13.45 8.20 -5.28
N ASP A 162 -13.57 7.93 -6.59
CA ASP A 162 -12.53 8.29 -7.56
C ASP A 162 -12.68 9.74 -8.04
N LEU A 163 -11.78 10.18 -8.92
CA LEU A 163 -11.81 11.54 -9.51
C LEU A 163 -13.05 11.80 -10.38
N ARG A 164 -13.79 10.76 -10.82
CA ARG A 164 -15.07 10.86 -11.52
C ARG A 164 -16.24 10.99 -10.55
N LYS A 165 -15.97 11.05 -9.24
CA LYS A 165 -16.94 11.06 -8.14
C LYS A 165 -17.77 9.76 -8.08
N LYS A 166 -17.23 8.65 -8.58
CA LYS A 166 -17.84 7.31 -8.50
C LYS A 166 -17.38 6.60 -7.25
N VAL A 167 -18.30 5.91 -6.57
CA VAL A 167 -17.99 5.15 -5.35
C VAL A 167 -17.19 3.91 -5.72
N ILE A 168 -15.94 3.85 -5.29
CA ILE A 168 -15.02 2.74 -5.56
C ILE A 168 -14.84 1.81 -4.37
N GLY A 169 -15.21 2.25 -3.17
CA GLY A 169 -15.16 1.46 -1.95
C GLY A 169 -15.72 2.24 -0.76
N PHE A 170 -15.51 1.70 0.44
CA PHE A 170 -16.05 2.28 1.67
C PHE A 170 -15.03 2.22 2.81
N GLY A 171 -15.01 3.29 3.61
CA GLY A 171 -14.53 3.27 4.98
C GLY A 171 -15.69 3.07 5.94
N GLY A 172 -15.46 2.34 7.03
CA GLY A 172 -16.47 2.05 8.04
C GLY A 172 -15.91 2.23 9.45
N ARG A 173 -16.37 3.24 10.18
CA ARG A 173 -16.01 3.46 11.59
C ARG A 173 -16.98 2.69 12.48
N ILE A 174 -16.47 1.88 13.41
CA ILE A 174 -17.32 1.14 14.36
C ILE A 174 -18.23 2.09 15.14
N PHE A 175 -19.50 1.71 15.27
CA PHE A 175 -20.53 2.34 16.07
C PHE A 175 -20.90 1.38 17.20
N GLY A 176 -20.67 1.80 18.45
CA GLY A 176 -20.70 0.91 19.62
C GLY A 176 -19.38 0.16 19.81
N ASP A 177 -19.47 -1.00 20.46
CA ASP A 177 -18.32 -1.82 20.80
C ASP A 177 -17.90 -2.76 19.66
N GLY A 178 -16.60 -2.88 19.42
CA GLY A 178 -16.06 -3.83 18.45
C GLY A 178 -14.73 -3.38 17.85
N MET A 179 -14.05 -4.33 17.21
CA MET A 179 -12.79 -4.11 16.51
C MET A 179 -12.85 -4.61 15.07
N PRO A 180 -12.10 -4.00 14.14
CA PRO A 180 -11.27 -2.81 14.32
C PRO A 180 -12.09 -1.50 14.33
N LYS A 181 -11.52 -0.43 14.94
CA LYS A 181 -12.12 0.92 15.02
C LYS A 181 -12.50 1.47 13.63
N TYR A 182 -11.62 1.27 12.65
CA TYR A 182 -11.88 1.55 11.23
C TYR A 182 -11.68 0.29 10.40
N LEU A 183 -12.59 0.07 9.47
CA LEU A 183 -12.53 -1.02 8.50
C LEU A 183 -12.70 -0.42 7.10
N ASN A 184 -11.77 -0.71 6.20
CA ASN A 184 -11.88 -0.31 4.80
C ASN A 184 -12.29 -1.50 3.94
N SER A 185 -12.86 -1.20 2.77
CA SER A 185 -12.97 -2.16 1.67
C SER A 185 -11.63 -2.86 1.43
N PRO A 186 -11.64 -4.16 1.09
CA PRO A 186 -10.42 -4.85 0.65
C PRO A 186 -9.96 -4.27 -0.71
N GLU A 187 -8.80 -4.69 -1.19
CA GLU A 187 -8.39 -4.40 -2.57
C GLU A 187 -9.41 -4.97 -3.56
N THR A 188 -9.84 -4.18 -4.53
CA THR A 188 -10.77 -4.57 -5.60
C THR A 188 -10.30 -4.04 -6.94
N LEU A 189 -11.01 -4.38 -8.03
CA LEU A 189 -10.76 -3.78 -9.34
C LEU A 189 -10.97 -2.25 -9.35
N LEU A 190 -11.82 -1.73 -8.46
CA LEU A 190 -12.14 -0.31 -8.36
C LEU A 190 -11.25 0.42 -7.36
N PHE A 191 -10.87 -0.26 -6.27
CA PHE A 191 -10.26 0.36 -5.11
C PHE A 191 -8.91 -0.26 -4.78
N ASN A 192 -7.91 0.61 -4.67
CA ASN A 192 -6.59 0.24 -4.22
C ASN A 192 -6.09 1.22 -3.17
N LYS A 193 -5.89 0.72 -1.96
CA LYS A 193 -5.58 1.53 -0.79
C LYS A 193 -4.24 2.24 -0.91
N GLY A 194 -3.26 1.59 -1.54
CA GLY A 194 -1.90 2.10 -1.71
C GLY A 194 -1.77 3.26 -2.71
N ARG A 195 -2.83 3.60 -3.47
CA ARG A 195 -2.81 4.72 -4.43
C ARG A 195 -3.95 5.73 -4.23
N THR A 196 -4.92 5.43 -3.37
CA THR A 196 -6.15 6.22 -3.22
C THR A 196 -6.03 7.15 -2.01
N LEU A 197 -6.27 8.43 -2.23
CA LEU A 197 -6.36 9.43 -1.18
C LEU A 197 -7.82 9.83 -1.01
N TYR A 198 -8.32 9.74 0.23
CA TYR A 198 -9.70 10.10 0.55
C TYR A 198 -9.93 11.60 0.30
N LEU A 199 -11.11 11.95 -0.23
CA LEU A 199 -11.52 13.31 -0.64
C LEU A 199 -10.69 13.96 -1.75
N LEU A 200 -9.79 13.23 -2.41
CA LEU A 200 -9.00 13.81 -3.51
C LEU A 200 -9.89 14.40 -4.61
N GLU A 201 -11.03 13.76 -4.91
CA GLU A 201 -12.00 14.22 -5.89
C GLU A 201 -12.64 15.57 -5.53
N ARG A 202 -12.76 15.88 -4.24
CA ARG A 202 -13.26 17.16 -3.73
C ARG A 202 -12.15 18.18 -3.60
N ALA A 203 -10.98 17.74 -3.14
CA ALA A 203 -9.86 18.61 -2.88
C ALA A 203 -9.18 19.09 -4.15
N ARG A 204 -9.25 18.34 -5.26
CA ARG A 204 -8.49 18.60 -6.50
C ARG A 204 -8.52 20.06 -6.98
N GLU A 205 -9.67 20.72 -6.92
CA GLU A 205 -9.84 22.09 -7.42
C GLU A 205 -9.11 23.09 -6.51
N ALA A 206 -9.35 22.99 -5.20
CA ALA A 206 -8.70 23.84 -4.20
C ALA A 206 -7.18 23.60 -4.15
N THR A 207 -6.79 22.33 -4.17
CA THR A 207 -5.41 21.86 -4.20
C THR A 207 -4.66 22.40 -5.41
N SER A 208 -5.24 22.33 -6.62
CA SER A 208 -4.61 22.87 -7.83
C SER A 208 -4.53 24.39 -7.81
N ARG A 209 -5.58 25.07 -7.31
CA ARG A 209 -5.61 26.54 -7.21
C ARG A 209 -4.59 27.09 -6.22
N GLN A 210 -4.38 26.40 -5.11
CA GLN A 210 -3.46 26.83 -4.04
C GLN A 210 -2.05 26.25 -4.19
N ASP A 211 -1.85 25.36 -5.16
CA ASP A 211 -0.63 24.57 -5.36
C ASP A 211 -0.14 23.91 -4.05
N THR A 212 -1.08 23.51 -3.19
CA THR A 212 -0.80 22.91 -1.88
C THR A 212 -1.84 21.89 -1.51
N MET A 213 -1.41 20.67 -1.15
CA MET A 213 -2.26 19.60 -0.62
C MET A 213 -1.95 19.37 0.85
N ILE A 214 -2.98 19.38 1.71
CA ILE A 214 -2.86 19.00 3.12
C ILE A 214 -3.20 17.51 3.24
N ILE A 215 -2.37 16.74 3.92
CA ILE A 215 -2.57 15.30 4.14
C ILE A 215 -2.75 15.05 5.64
N VAL A 216 -3.86 14.41 5.99
CA VAL A 216 -4.18 13.93 7.33
C VAL A 216 -4.27 12.40 7.37
N GLU A 217 -4.35 11.81 8.56
CA GLU A 217 -4.46 10.35 8.71
C GLU A 217 -5.89 9.82 8.66
N GLY A 218 -6.86 10.60 9.16
CA GLY A 218 -8.22 10.14 9.40
C GLY A 218 -9.26 10.73 8.45
N TYR A 219 -10.31 9.94 8.18
CA TYR A 219 -11.49 10.40 7.44
C TYR A 219 -12.16 11.61 8.09
N PHE A 220 -12.38 11.54 9.41
CA PHE A 220 -13.08 12.59 10.14
C PHE A 220 -12.27 13.89 10.16
N ASP A 221 -10.95 13.82 10.26
CA ASP A 221 -10.08 14.99 10.24
C ASP A 221 -10.19 15.72 8.91
N ALA A 222 -10.15 14.96 7.80
CA ALA A 222 -10.30 15.55 6.47
C ALA A 222 -11.69 16.18 6.29
N ILE A 223 -12.76 15.50 6.70
CA ILE A 223 -14.13 16.01 6.57
C ILE A 223 -14.34 17.26 7.44
N ALA A 224 -13.82 17.26 8.68
CA ALA A 224 -13.95 18.39 9.58
C ALA A 224 -13.22 19.64 9.08
N LEU A 225 -12.03 19.47 8.50
CA LEU A 225 -11.31 20.57 7.86
C LEU A 225 -12.06 21.12 6.64
N HIS A 226 -12.65 20.25 5.80
CA HIS A 226 -13.51 20.70 4.70
C HIS A 226 -14.76 21.42 5.20
N GLN A 227 -15.41 20.92 6.26
CA GLN A 227 -16.56 21.58 6.91
C GLN A 227 -16.20 22.99 7.38
N SER A 228 -14.95 23.18 7.80
CA SER A 228 -14.43 24.47 8.25
C SER A 228 -13.90 25.37 7.12
N GLY A 229 -14.07 24.97 5.86
CA GLY A 229 -13.67 25.75 4.68
C GLY A 229 -12.25 25.47 4.16
N ILE A 230 -11.50 24.57 4.79
CA ILE A 230 -10.16 24.16 4.36
C ILE A 230 -10.32 22.94 3.44
N THR A 231 -10.55 23.20 2.15
CA THR A 231 -10.99 22.19 1.20
C THR A 231 -9.86 21.53 0.39
N ASN A 232 -8.60 21.92 0.56
CA ASN A 232 -7.43 21.32 -0.11
C ASN A 232 -6.83 20.14 0.69
N VAL A 233 -7.67 19.44 1.46
CA VAL A 233 -7.28 18.39 2.40
C VAL A 233 -7.67 17.01 1.86
N VAL A 234 -6.77 16.04 2.03
CA VAL A 234 -7.00 14.62 1.75
C VAL A 234 -6.56 13.76 2.93
N ALA A 235 -7.07 12.54 3.04
CA ALA A 235 -6.62 11.58 4.04
C ALA A 235 -6.01 10.31 3.45
N THR A 236 -5.05 9.72 4.16
CA THR A 236 -4.68 8.32 3.91
C THR A 236 -5.75 7.38 4.44
N LEU A 237 -5.80 6.15 3.90
CA LEU A 237 -6.86 5.19 4.18
C LEU A 237 -6.40 4.15 5.20
N GLY A 238 -5.89 4.61 6.35
CA GLY A 238 -5.35 3.74 7.41
C GLY A 238 -4.07 3.02 7.01
N THR A 239 -3.26 3.65 6.15
CA THR A 239 -1.93 3.18 5.72
C THR A 239 -0.94 4.33 5.76
N ALA A 240 0.34 4.00 5.94
CA ALA A 240 1.41 4.94 5.65
C ALA A 240 1.32 5.44 4.20
N LEU A 241 1.81 6.66 3.95
CA LEU A 241 2.00 7.14 2.58
C LEU A 241 2.90 6.18 1.81
N THR A 242 2.66 6.07 0.50
CA THR A 242 3.36 5.15 -0.40
C THR A 242 3.99 5.95 -1.54
N PRO A 243 4.95 5.37 -2.29
CA PRO A 243 5.45 5.98 -3.51
C PRO A 243 4.34 6.25 -4.55
N ASP A 244 3.30 5.42 -4.60
CA ASP A 244 2.14 5.64 -5.48
C ASP A 244 1.30 6.84 -5.06
N HIS A 245 1.11 7.06 -3.76
CA HIS A 245 0.49 8.30 -3.27
C HIS A 245 1.31 9.52 -3.70
N VAL A 246 2.63 9.50 -3.53
CA VAL A 246 3.50 10.62 -3.97
C VAL A 246 3.40 10.84 -5.47
N ARG A 247 3.41 9.78 -6.29
CA ARG A 247 3.19 9.89 -7.75
C ARG A 247 1.85 10.53 -8.09
N THR A 248 0.79 10.21 -7.37
CA THR A 248 -0.52 10.84 -7.55
C THR A 248 -0.48 12.31 -7.16
N ILE A 249 0.06 12.64 -5.98
CA ILE A 249 0.15 14.00 -5.45
C ILE A 249 0.92 14.94 -6.40
N ARG A 250 2.05 14.47 -6.95
CA ARG A 250 2.88 15.22 -7.92
C ARG A 250 2.13 15.70 -9.16
N ARG A 251 0.99 15.09 -9.50
CA ARG A 251 0.16 15.51 -10.65
C ARG A 251 -0.66 16.75 -10.34
N PHE A 252 -0.88 17.06 -9.06
CA PHE A 252 -1.76 18.13 -8.62
C PHE A 252 -1.00 19.32 -8.02
N VAL A 253 0.09 19.08 -7.28
CA VAL A 253 0.78 20.12 -6.51
C VAL A 253 2.28 19.95 -6.47
N THR A 254 2.96 21.07 -6.24
CA THR A 254 4.38 21.12 -5.88
C THR A 254 4.62 21.25 -4.37
N LYS A 255 3.58 21.50 -3.57
CA LYS A 255 3.69 21.62 -2.10
C LYS A 255 2.74 20.70 -1.37
N VAL A 256 3.25 20.08 -0.31
CA VAL A 256 2.50 19.22 0.60
C VAL A 256 2.66 19.72 2.03
N VAL A 257 1.56 19.68 2.77
CA VAL A 257 1.54 19.91 4.20
C VAL A 257 1.10 18.62 4.87
N LEU A 258 1.96 18.04 5.68
CA LEU A 258 1.62 16.88 6.49
C LEU A 258 1.11 17.38 7.84
N LEU A 259 -0.14 17.04 8.15
CA LEU A 259 -0.78 17.36 9.41
C LEU A 259 -0.90 16.05 10.22
N PHE A 260 0.03 15.87 11.16
CA PHE A 260 0.09 14.69 12.02
C PHE A 260 -0.21 15.07 13.46
N ASP A 261 -0.72 14.09 14.21
CA ASP A 261 -0.84 14.20 15.65
C ASP A 261 0.56 14.39 16.26
N PRO A 262 0.72 15.24 17.29
CA PRO A 262 2.00 15.51 17.94
C PRO A 262 2.51 14.32 18.79
N ASP A 263 1.92 13.13 18.64
CA ASP A 263 2.31 11.94 19.38
C ASP A 263 3.56 11.27 18.76
N PRO A 264 4.26 10.39 19.51
CA PRO A 264 5.45 9.72 18.98
C PRO A 264 5.19 8.86 17.73
N ALA A 265 3.95 8.40 17.50
CA ALA A 265 3.61 7.60 16.34
C ALA A 265 3.48 8.47 15.08
N GLY A 266 2.81 9.62 15.17
CA GLY A 266 2.67 10.63 14.13
C GLY A 266 4.03 11.21 13.73
N VAL A 267 4.90 11.48 14.70
CA VAL A 267 6.28 11.92 14.40
C VAL A 267 7.06 10.85 13.63
N ARG A 268 7.02 9.58 14.07
CA ARG A 268 7.66 8.48 13.32
C ARG A 268 7.04 8.26 11.95
N ALA A 269 5.75 8.54 11.78
CA ALA A 269 5.10 8.49 10.47
C ALA A 269 5.66 9.60 9.57
N ALA A 270 5.75 10.84 10.06
CA ALA A 270 6.35 11.96 9.33
C ALA A 270 7.78 11.65 8.86
N LEU A 271 8.64 11.15 9.77
CA LEU A 271 10.03 10.82 9.44
C LEU A 271 10.13 9.74 8.36
N ARG A 272 9.24 8.73 8.38
CA ARG A 272 9.21 7.69 7.32
C ARG A 272 8.81 8.23 5.96
N THR A 273 8.07 9.34 5.91
CA THR A 273 7.68 9.95 4.63
C THR A 273 8.82 10.72 3.97
N LEU A 274 9.88 11.08 4.72
CA LEU A 274 11.03 11.81 4.18
C LEU A 274 11.58 11.13 2.92
N ASP A 275 11.76 9.81 2.97
CA ASP A 275 12.32 9.02 1.88
C ASP A 275 11.42 8.96 0.64
N LEU A 276 10.11 9.15 0.83
CA LEU A 276 9.15 9.18 -0.25
C LEU A 276 9.17 10.52 -1.00
N PHE A 277 9.51 11.60 -0.31
CA PHE A 277 9.48 12.96 -0.86
C PHE A 277 10.85 13.48 -1.28
N VAL A 278 11.94 12.87 -0.80
CA VAL A 278 13.29 13.09 -1.34
C VAL A 278 13.28 12.87 -2.86
N ASP A 279 13.85 13.81 -3.61
CA ASP A 279 13.90 13.83 -5.09
C ASP A 279 12.54 13.79 -5.81
N SER A 280 11.43 13.91 -5.06
CA SER A 280 10.08 14.02 -5.65
C SER A 280 9.82 15.38 -6.30
N GLY A 281 10.66 16.39 -6.01
CA GLY A 281 10.43 17.78 -6.42
C GLY A 281 9.21 18.43 -5.73
N ILE A 282 8.64 17.79 -4.71
CA ILE A 282 7.59 18.35 -3.86
C ILE A 282 8.22 18.96 -2.62
N GLY A 283 7.90 20.22 -2.33
CA GLY A 283 8.22 20.85 -1.06
C GLY A 283 7.27 20.37 0.04
N VAL A 284 7.80 19.78 1.11
CA VAL A 284 7.00 19.24 2.21
C VAL A 284 7.20 20.04 3.49
N ARG A 285 6.10 20.41 4.14
CA ARG A 285 6.07 21.02 5.47
C ARG A 285 5.31 20.15 6.44
N VAL A 286 5.67 20.23 7.72
CA VAL A 286 5.01 19.48 8.80
C VAL A 286 4.34 20.46 9.73
N VAL A 287 3.02 20.34 9.87
CA VAL A 287 2.24 21.08 10.86
C VAL A 287 1.99 20.16 12.04
N SER A 288 2.44 20.59 13.21
CA SER A 288 2.09 19.98 14.49
C SER A 288 1.04 20.84 15.17
N LEU A 289 -0.06 20.23 15.59
CA LEU A 289 -1.09 20.90 16.37
C LEU A 289 -0.68 21.00 17.85
N PRO A 290 -1.22 21.97 18.61
CA PRO A 290 -1.05 22.02 20.05
C PRO A 290 -1.47 20.70 20.73
N ALA A 291 -0.81 20.35 21.83
CA ALA A 291 -1.07 19.09 22.52
C ALA A 291 -2.55 18.96 22.94
N GLY A 292 -3.19 17.86 22.53
CA GLY A 292 -4.58 17.55 22.86
C GLY A 292 -5.62 18.10 21.87
N ASP A 293 -5.21 18.87 20.86
CA ASP A 293 -6.09 19.29 19.77
C ASP A 293 -5.96 18.35 18.57
N ASP A 294 -7.11 17.87 18.07
CA ASP A 294 -7.21 17.31 16.71
C ASP A 294 -7.51 18.44 15.70
N PRO A 295 -7.41 18.19 14.38
CA PRO A 295 -7.62 19.24 13.37
C PRO A 295 -8.98 19.92 13.45
N ASP A 296 -10.02 19.18 13.84
CA ASP A 296 -11.39 19.67 14.00
C ASP A 296 -11.49 20.62 15.22
N VAL A 297 -11.00 20.18 16.37
CA VAL A 297 -10.93 20.95 17.61
C VAL A 297 -10.12 22.22 17.42
N PHE A 298 -8.95 22.13 16.78
CA PHE A 298 -8.10 23.29 16.54
C PHE A 298 -8.82 24.36 15.72
N VAL A 299 -9.43 23.97 14.59
CA VAL A 299 -10.10 24.93 13.71
C VAL A 299 -11.36 25.51 14.36
N ARG A 300 -12.10 24.74 15.18
CA ARG A 300 -13.21 25.29 15.97
C ARG A 300 -12.78 26.31 17.00
N LYS A 301 -11.63 26.09 17.66
CA LYS A 301 -11.12 26.99 18.71
C LYS A 301 -10.46 28.24 18.15
N HIS A 302 -9.68 28.11 17.08
CA HIS A 302 -8.78 29.15 16.58
C HIS A 302 -9.20 29.74 15.24
N GLY A 303 -10.12 29.08 14.52
CA GLY A 303 -10.57 29.50 13.19
C GLY A 303 -9.64 29.06 12.06
N ALA A 304 -10.16 29.12 10.83
CA ALA A 304 -9.43 28.68 9.64
C ALA A 304 -8.20 29.56 9.32
N ASP A 305 -8.28 30.87 9.59
CA ASP A 305 -7.17 31.80 9.35
C ASP A 305 -5.93 31.47 10.22
N SER A 306 -6.15 31.03 11.46
CA SER A 306 -5.06 30.57 12.32
C SER A 306 -4.40 29.30 11.79
N PHE A 307 -5.16 28.41 11.14
CA PHE A 307 -4.58 27.23 10.48
C PHE A 307 -3.68 27.64 9.30
N VAL A 308 -4.09 28.63 8.51
CA VAL A 308 -3.28 29.17 7.41
C VAL A 308 -1.99 29.78 7.93
N GLN A 309 -2.04 30.53 9.04
CA GLN A 309 -0.84 31.08 9.68
C GLN A 309 0.09 29.96 10.18
N LEU A 310 -0.47 28.94 10.84
CA LEU A 310 0.28 27.78 11.33
C LEU A 310 0.99 27.05 10.18
N GLN A 311 0.29 26.88 9.05
CA GLN A 311 0.85 26.30 7.83
C GLN A 311 2.00 27.12 7.25
N GLN A 312 1.93 28.45 7.27
CA GLN A 312 2.99 29.33 6.77
C GLN A 312 4.25 29.30 7.64
N SER A 313 4.07 29.23 8.97
CA SER A 313 5.17 29.09 9.93
C SER A 313 5.72 27.67 10.05
N ALA A 314 5.05 26.68 9.46
CA ALA A 314 5.40 25.27 9.59
C ALA A 314 6.81 24.98 9.07
N PRO A 315 7.66 24.26 9.82
CA PRO A 315 8.98 23.86 9.35
C PRO A 315 8.90 22.98 8.12
N THR A 316 9.97 22.96 7.33
CA THR A 316 10.13 21.94 6.28
C THR A 316 10.21 20.56 6.91
N LEU A 317 9.92 19.50 6.15
CA LEU A 317 10.06 18.13 6.64
C LEU A 317 11.48 17.82 7.10
N LEU A 318 12.47 18.39 6.42
CA LEU A 318 13.87 18.28 6.80
C LEU A 318 14.15 18.97 8.14
N ASP A 319 13.74 20.24 8.28
CA ASP A 319 13.93 20.99 9.53
C ASP A 319 13.21 20.32 10.70
N PHE A 320 11.99 19.83 10.48
CA PHE A 320 11.23 19.09 11.48
C PHE A 320 11.96 17.82 11.93
N ALA A 321 12.50 17.06 10.98
CA ALA A 321 13.24 15.83 11.29
C ALA A 321 14.52 16.11 12.08
N VAL A 322 15.25 17.16 11.70
CA VAL A 322 16.47 17.60 12.38
C VAL A 322 16.16 18.06 13.80
N GLU A 323 15.16 18.92 13.98
CA GLU A 323 14.75 19.43 15.30
C GLU A 323 14.33 18.29 16.23
N HIS A 324 13.58 17.31 15.73
CA HIS A 324 13.19 16.15 16.52
C HIS A 324 14.38 15.28 16.95
N SER A 325 15.31 14.98 16.03
CA SER A 325 16.53 14.23 16.37
C SER A 325 17.44 15.02 17.31
N LEU A 326 17.49 16.35 17.21
CA LEU A 326 18.22 17.23 18.15
C LEU A 326 17.63 17.17 19.56
N GLN A 327 16.31 17.29 19.71
CA GLN A 327 15.65 17.20 21.02
C GLN A 327 15.89 15.83 21.67
N SER A 328 15.83 14.76 20.88
CA SER A 328 16.15 13.41 21.34
C SER A 328 17.60 13.30 21.81
N ALA A 329 18.55 13.88 21.06
CA ALA A 329 19.98 13.90 21.38
C ALA A 329 20.36 14.79 22.57
N GLU A 330 19.66 15.90 22.79
CA GLU A 330 19.86 16.82 23.93
C GLU A 330 19.42 16.20 25.26
N SER A 331 18.38 15.36 25.21
CA SER A 331 17.78 14.71 26.39
C SER A 331 18.46 13.39 26.81
N GLY A 332 19.36 12.84 25.98
CA GLY A 332 19.94 11.51 26.14
C GLY A 332 21.38 11.47 26.69
N ALA A 333 21.89 10.26 26.91
CA ALA A 333 23.30 10.04 27.27
C ALA A 333 24.23 10.35 26.09
N LEU A 334 25.56 10.38 26.32
CA LEU A 334 26.56 10.64 25.27
C LEU A 334 26.37 9.76 24.02
N GLU A 335 25.96 8.50 24.20
CA GLU A 335 25.67 7.55 23.12
C GLU A 335 24.42 7.93 22.31
N ASP A 336 23.37 8.43 22.96
CA ASP A 336 22.15 8.89 22.30
C ASP A 336 22.42 10.15 21.48
N ARG A 337 23.32 11.01 21.97
CA ARG A 337 23.79 12.20 21.26
C ARG A 337 24.52 11.84 19.97
N ILE A 338 25.38 10.82 20.01
CA ILE A 338 26.07 10.30 18.82
C ILE A 338 25.07 9.67 17.84
N ARG A 339 24.11 8.88 18.34
CA ARG A 339 23.08 8.24 17.50
C ARG A 339 22.20 9.27 16.79
N GLY A 340 21.78 10.31 17.50
CA GLY A 340 20.98 11.41 16.92
C GLY A 340 21.75 12.19 15.86
N VAL A 341 23.05 12.43 16.07
CA VAL A 341 23.93 13.04 15.05
C VAL A 341 24.02 12.15 13.80
N ASP A 342 24.26 10.84 13.97
CA ASP A 342 24.37 9.92 12.84
C ASP A 342 23.04 9.83 12.06
N GLU A 343 21.88 9.89 12.74
CA GLU A 343 20.57 9.94 12.11
C GLU A 343 20.36 11.23 11.30
N ILE A 344 20.70 12.40 11.86
CA ILE A 344 20.62 13.70 11.18
C ILE A 344 21.52 13.72 9.94
N LEU A 345 22.74 13.21 10.04
CA LEU A 345 23.67 13.18 8.91
C LEU A 345 23.15 12.27 7.78
N ARG A 346 22.53 11.13 8.11
CA ARG A 346 21.85 10.26 7.11
C ARG A 346 20.66 10.94 6.46
N ILE A 347 19.89 11.72 7.20
CA ILE A 347 18.78 12.53 6.66
C ILE A 347 19.32 13.57 5.68
N LEU A 348 20.40 14.27 6.04
CA LEU A 348 21.03 15.28 5.20
C LEU A 348 21.69 14.71 3.94
N GLN A 349 22.12 13.45 3.96
CA GLN A 349 22.61 12.77 2.77
C GLN A 349 21.59 12.71 1.64
N LYS A 350 20.30 12.56 1.98
CA LYS A 350 19.20 12.40 1.04
C LYS A 350 18.86 13.69 0.28
N THR A 351 19.20 14.86 0.82
CA THR A 351 18.94 16.14 0.14
C THR A 351 19.96 16.34 -1.00
N ALA A 352 19.59 16.89 -2.16
CA ALA A 352 20.57 17.21 -3.22
C ALA A 352 21.19 18.62 -3.07
N ASN A 353 20.53 19.50 -2.31
CA ASN A 353 20.91 20.90 -2.14
C ASN A 353 22.12 21.08 -1.20
N ARG A 354 23.26 21.48 -1.75
CA ARG A 354 24.51 21.68 -0.99
C ARG A 354 24.42 22.80 0.04
N ILE A 355 23.69 23.87 -0.26
CA ILE A 355 23.56 25.04 0.62
C ILE A 355 22.73 24.67 1.86
N GLU A 356 21.61 24.00 1.65
CA GLU A 356 20.72 23.53 2.71
C GLU A 356 21.42 22.52 3.64
N LYS A 357 22.28 21.65 3.08
CA LYS A 357 23.15 20.77 3.88
C LYS A 357 24.12 21.53 4.75
N GLU A 358 24.86 22.48 4.18
CA GLU A 358 25.90 23.21 4.91
C GLU A 358 25.30 24.03 6.06
N GLU A 359 24.19 24.71 5.80
CA GLU A 359 23.44 25.47 6.81
C GLU A 359 22.88 24.55 7.91
N CYS A 360 22.35 23.37 7.55
CA CYS A 360 21.86 22.43 8.55
C CYS A 360 22.99 21.84 9.40
N ILE A 361 24.14 21.47 8.80
CA ILE A 361 25.33 21.01 9.52
C ILE A 361 25.81 22.09 10.50
N ARG A 362 25.81 23.36 10.09
CA ARG A 362 26.17 24.49 10.97
C ARG A 362 25.23 24.58 12.18
N ARG A 363 23.92 24.51 11.97
CA ARG A 363 22.92 24.55 13.05
C ARG A 363 23.07 23.39 14.04
N VAL A 364 23.28 22.18 13.53
CA VAL A 364 23.50 20.97 14.35
C VAL A 364 24.79 21.10 15.16
N ALA A 365 25.86 21.62 14.56
CA ALA A 365 27.14 21.88 15.24
C ALA A 365 26.98 22.84 16.43
N GLU A 366 26.33 23.98 16.19
CA GLU A 366 26.08 25.02 17.20
C GLU A 366 25.24 24.49 18.36
N ARG A 367 24.13 23.81 18.05
CA ARG A 367 23.18 23.34 19.05
C ARG A 367 23.71 22.21 19.91
N LEU A 368 24.48 21.29 19.32
CA LEU A 368 25.12 20.20 20.07
C LEU A 368 26.50 20.57 20.64
N GLY A 369 27.00 21.79 20.39
CA GLY A 369 28.35 22.19 20.79
C GLY A 369 29.44 21.26 20.21
N ILE A 370 29.19 20.67 19.04
CA ILE A 370 30.13 19.78 18.35
C ILE A 370 30.85 20.60 17.29
N SER A 371 32.15 20.36 17.10
CA SER A 371 32.90 21.02 16.02
C SER A 371 32.28 20.73 14.65
N GLN A 372 31.91 21.78 13.92
CA GLN A 372 31.39 21.69 12.55
C GLN A 372 32.34 20.88 11.65
N LYS A 373 33.66 21.06 11.83
CA LYS A 373 34.69 20.30 11.10
C LYS A 373 34.55 18.79 11.32
N ARG A 374 34.29 18.35 12.56
CA ARG A 374 34.10 16.92 12.89
C ARG A 374 32.82 16.35 12.27
N LEU A 375 31.74 17.14 12.21
CA LEU A 375 30.51 16.71 11.54
C LEU A 375 30.70 16.58 10.03
N ILE A 376 31.43 17.50 9.41
CA ILE A 376 31.79 17.43 7.99
C ILE A 376 32.69 16.22 7.70
N GLU A 377 33.61 15.87 8.61
CA GLU A 377 34.47 14.68 8.49
C GLU A 377 33.70 13.37 8.71
N ARG A 378 32.73 13.36 9.65
CA ARG A 378 31.86 12.21 9.95
C ARG A 378 30.82 11.96 8.86
N TYR A 379 30.33 13.01 8.21
CA TYR A 379 29.31 12.95 7.17
C TYR A 379 29.64 11.94 6.02
N PRO A 380 30.86 11.91 5.44
CA PRO A 380 31.24 10.90 4.45
C PRO A 380 31.52 9.51 5.01
N GLU A 381 31.84 9.36 6.31
CA GLU A 381 31.99 8.03 6.94
C GLU A 381 30.66 7.30 7.10
N LEU A 382 29.55 8.05 7.16
CA LEU A 382 28.20 7.54 7.24
C LEU A 382 27.58 7.26 5.86
N LEU A 383 28.27 7.58 4.77
CA LEU A 383 27.91 7.03 3.47
C LEU A 383 28.07 5.51 3.59
N PRO A 384 27.17 4.69 3.01
CA PRO A 384 27.56 3.33 2.66
C PRO A 384 28.92 3.46 1.97
N LYS A 385 29.93 2.68 2.38
CA LYS A 385 31.21 2.63 1.67
C LYS A 385 30.92 2.07 0.27
N GLU A 386 30.48 2.93 -0.63
CA GLU A 386 30.79 2.77 -2.04
C GLU A 386 32.30 2.86 -2.09
N GLU A 387 32.94 1.69 -2.15
CA GLU A 387 34.36 1.60 -2.45
C GLU A 387 34.61 2.46 -3.67
N ARG A 388 35.35 3.54 -3.44
CA ARG A 388 36.01 4.34 -4.48
C ARG A 388 36.94 3.43 -5.27
N ARG A 389 36.40 2.67 -6.22
CA ARG A 389 37.13 2.17 -7.37
C ARG A 389 36.76 3.06 -8.53
N THR A 390 37.70 3.96 -8.83
CA THR A 390 37.87 4.70 -10.07
C THR A 390 36.97 4.23 -11.21
N VAL A 391 35.98 5.07 -11.51
CA VAL A 391 35.14 5.04 -12.70
C VAL A 391 36.03 5.04 -13.95
N ARG A 392 36.14 3.89 -14.63
CA ARG A 392 36.08 3.86 -16.09
C ARG A 392 34.70 3.32 -16.44
N SER A 393 33.92 4.21 -17.04
CA SER A 393 32.57 4.06 -17.57
C SER A 393 32.14 2.64 -17.94
N ALA A 394 31.17 2.11 -17.22
CA ALA A 394 30.11 1.27 -17.76
C ALA A 394 28.79 1.77 -17.14
N GLY A 395 27.73 1.83 -17.94
CA GLY A 395 26.48 2.55 -17.65
C GLY A 395 25.67 2.03 -16.44
N PRO A 396 24.49 2.63 -16.18
CA PRO A 396 23.67 2.29 -15.02
C PRO A 396 23.20 0.82 -15.09
N PRO A 397 23.07 0.11 -13.95
CA PRO A 397 22.53 -1.24 -13.95
C PRO A 397 21.04 -1.18 -14.31
N ALA A 398 20.64 -2.04 -15.23
CA ALA A 398 19.24 -2.23 -15.59
C ALA A 398 18.47 -2.71 -14.35
N ASP A 399 17.35 -2.05 -14.06
CA ASP A 399 16.31 -2.53 -13.16
C ASP A 399 15.84 -3.90 -13.67
N ASP A 400 16.25 -4.97 -12.99
CA ASP A 400 16.13 -6.30 -13.52
C ASP A 400 14.70 -6.83 -13.34
N SER A 401 13.92 -6.73 -14.41
CA SER A 401 12.51 -7.15 -14.47
C SER A 401 12.28 -8.63 -14.14
N ARG A 402 13.35 -9.46 -14.07
CA ARG A 402 13.29 -10.91 -13.84
C ARG A 402 12.72 -11.29 -12.47
N PHE A 403 12.92 -10.48 -11.43
CA PHE A 403 12.53 -10.82 -10.05
C PHE A 403 11.40 -9.96 -9.47
N LYS A 404 10.71 -9.18 -10.30
CA LYS A 404 9.65 -8.27 -9.86
C LYS A 404 8.45 -9.06 -9.32
N GLY A 405 8.21 -8.99 -8.01
CA GLY A 405 7.10 -9.66 -7.32
C GLY A 405 7.41 -11.08 -6.79
N ILE A 406 8.65 -11.55 -6.95
CA ILE A 406 9.12 -12.86 -6.48
C ILE A 406 10.52 -12.75 -5.81
N PRO A 407 10.69 -11.90 -4.78
CA PRO A 407 11.99 -11.74 -4.12
C PRO A 407 12.46 -13.05 -3.46
N GLU A 408 11.54 -13.95 -3.07
CA GLU A 408 11.87 -15.17 -2.35
C GLU A 408 12.72 -16.14 -3.19
N GLU A 409 12.45 -16.25 -4.50
CA GLU A 409 13.23 -17.09 -5.41
C GLU A 409 14.66 -16.57 -5.57
N ARG A 410 14.79 -15.25 -5.75
CA ARG A 410 16.09 -14.58 -5.86
C ARG A 410 16.91 -14.75 -4.59
N ASP A 411 16.30 -14.50 -3.44
CA ASP A 411 16.99 -14.44 -2.16
C ASP A 411 17.37 -15.86 -1.67
N LEU A 412 16.57 -16.89 -1.99
CA LEU A 412 16.94 -18.30 -1.76
C LEU A 412 18.13 -18.75 -2.62
N VAL A 413 18.14 -18.44 -3.92
CA VAL A 413 19.28 -18.78 -4.79
C VAL A 413 20.53 -17.99 -4.42
N HIS A 414 20.37 -16.73 -4.02
CA HIS A 414 21.47 -15.93 -3.51
C HIS A 414 22.11 -16.56 -2.26
N LEU A 415 21.30 -16.91 -1.25
CA LEU A 415 21.78 -17.55 -0.02
C LEU A 415 22.37 -18.96 -0.27
N LEU A 416 21.84 -19.68 -1.27
CA LEU A 416 22.37 -20.98 -1.72
C LEU A 416 23.79 -20.84 -2.28
N LEU A 417 24.00 -19.85 -3.16
CA LEU A 417 25.29 -19.56 -3.78
C LEU A 417 26.31 -18.91 -2.83
N GLN A 418 25.87 -18.47 -1.66
CA GLN A 418 26.74 -18.03 -0.57
C GLN A 418 27.02 -19.12 0.48
N GLY A 419 26.40 -20.30 0.36
CA GLY A 419 26.58 -21.41 1.30
C GLY A 419 25.89 -21.20 2.66
N HIS A 420 24.84 -20.37 2.70
CA HIS A 420 24.13 -20.02 3.93
C HIS A 420 22.94 -20.94 4.25
N LEU A 421 22.57 -21.86 3.36
CA LEU A 421 21.49 -22.84 3.61
C LEU A 421 22.00 -24.05 4.40
N SER A 422 21.24 -24.49 5.39
CA SER A 422 21.51 -25.73 6.11
C SER A 422 21.09 -26.97 5.30
N PRO A 423 21.57 -28.18 5.63
CA PRO A 423 21.12 -29.42 4.99
C PRO A 423 19.60 -29.62 5.04
N ALA A 424 18.95 -29.16 6.12
CA ALA A 424 17.50 -29.21 6.26
C ALA A 424 16.80 -28.25 5.30
N ASP A 425 17.36 -27.05 5.10
CA ASP A 425 16.83 -26.06 4.14
C ASP A 425 16.97 -26.57 2.71
N ILE A 426 18.12 -27.16 2.37
CA ILE A 426 18.38 -27.76 1.05
C ILE A 426 17.39 -28.90 0.80
N GLY A 427 17.18 -29.80 1.76
CA GLY A 427 16.21 -30.88 1.65
C GLY A 427 14.75 -30.40 1.50
N ALA A 428 14.42 -29.22 2.01
CA ALA A 428 13.10 -28.60 1.87
C ALA A 428 12.94 -27.78 0.58
N LEU A 429 14.01 -27.57 -0.18
CA LEU A 429 14.04 -26.68 -1.33
C LEU A 429 13.63 -27.44 -2.61
N ASN A 430 12.37 -27.29 -3.02
CA ASN A 430 11.84 -27.91 -4.24
C ASN A 430 12.15 -27.06 -5.48
N ALA A 431 12.91 -27.60 -6.44
CA ALA A 431 13.25 -26.92 -7.69
C ALA A 431 12.00 -26.52 -8.50
N GLU A 432 10.98 -27.38 -8.54
CA GLU A 432 9.75 -27.13 -9.31
C GLU A 432 8.93 -25.95 -8.78
N ALA A 433 9.20 -25.51 -7.55
CA ALA A 433 8.53 -24.38 -6.93
C ALA A 433 9.04 -23.01 -7.45
N PHE A 434 10.17 -22.98 -8.15
CA PHE A 434 10.75 -21.77 -8.73
C PHE A 434 10.12 -21.46 -10.10
N SER A 435 9.55 -20.28 -10.24
CA SER A 435 8.98 -19.77 -11.50
C SER A 435 10.03 -19.23 -12.46
N VAL A 436 11.19 -18.79 -11.97
CA VAL A 436 12.33 -18.34 -12.79
C VAL A 436 13.12 -19.56 -13.28
N PRO A 437 13.21 -19.81 -14.60
CA PRO A 437 13.88 -21.00 -15.13
C PRO A 437 15.35 -21.12 -14.73
N ALA A 438 16.07 -20.00 -14.64
CA ALA A 438 17.47 -19.99 -14.20
C ALA A 438 17.61 -20.39 -12.73
N CYS A 439 16.76 -19.88 -11.84
CA CYS A 439 16.77 -20.24 -10.42
C CYS A 439 16.45 -21.72 -10.21
N ARG A 440 15.44 -22.24 -10.92
CA ARG A 440 15.11 -23.68 -10.90
C ARG A 440 16.33 -24.54 -11.23
N ARG A 441 17.03 -24.23 -12.31
CA ARG A 441 18.19 -25.01 -12.76
C ARG A 441 19.39 -24.89 -11.84
N ILE A 442 19.63 -23.72 -11.24
CA ILE A 442 20.68 -23.54 -10.22
C ILE A 442 20.38 -24.40 -8.99
N VAL A 443 19.12 -24.50 -8.59
CA VAL A 443 18.69 -25.37 -7.48
C VAL A 443 18.87 -26.86 -7.82
N GLU A 444 18.54 -27.29 -9.05
CA GLU A 444 18.79 -28.65 -9.52
C GLU A 444 20.29 -29.00 -9.55
N MET A 445 21.15 -28.03 -9.89
CA MET A 445 22.60 -28.17 -9.83
C MET A 445 23.06 -28.35 -8.37
N ALA A 446 22.54 -27.54 -7.44
CA ALA A 446 22.88 -27.63 -6.03
C ALA A 446 22.51 -28.99 -5.40
N HIS A 447 21.37 -29.57 -5.78
CA HIS A 447 20.96 -30.91 -5.35
C HIS A 447 21.87 -32.03 -5.87
N ARG A 448 22.57 -31.82 -6.99
CA ARG A 448 23.55 -32.79 -7.53
C ARG A 448 24.91 -32.69 -6.85
N HIS A 449 25.25 -31.53 -6.30
CA HIS A 449 26.54 -31.25 -5.67
C HIS A 449 26.40 -31.17 -4.15
N LEU A 450 25.90 -32.23 -3.52
CA LEU A 450 25.86 -32.35 -2.07
C LEU A 450 27.08 -33.10 -1.55
N ASP A 451 27.62 -32.70 -0.40
CA ASP A 451 28.63 -33.46 0.32
C ASP A 451 28.00 -34.60 1.15
N GLN A 452 28.83 -35.36 1.87
CA GLN A 452 28.37 -36.49 2.70
C GLN A 452 27.48 -36.06 3.88
N ASP A 453 27.52 -34.79 4.26
CA ASP A 453 26.73 -34.20 5.36
C ASP A 453 25.47 -33.47 4.83
N GLY A 454 25.19 -33.57 3.51
CA GLY A 454 24.03 -32.95 2.87
C GLY A 454 24.15 -31.44 2.68
N ARG A 455 25.36 -30.87 2.73
CA ARG A 455 25.62 -29.46 2.43
C ARG A 455 25.92 -29.28 0.94
N VAL A 456 25.54 -28.14 0.39
CA VAL A 456 25.84 -27.79 -1.00
C VAL A 456 27.32 -27.45 -1.15
N GLN A 457 27.96 -28.12 -2.10
CA GLN A 457 29.29 -27.77 -2.58
C GLN A 457 29.15 -26.55 -3.52
N VAL A 458 29.26 -25.36 -2.92
CA VAL A 458 28.96 -24.07 -3.56
C VAL A 458 29.82 -23.83 -4.79
N ARG A 459 31.09 -24.23 -4.74
CA ARG A 459 32.05 -24.00 -5.84
C ARG A 459 31.68 -24.81 -7.08
N GLU A 460 31.39 -26.08 -6.91
CA GLU A 460 31.00 -27.03 -7.96
C GLU A 460 29.65 -26.63 -8.57
N THR A 461 28.72 -26.18 -7.72
CA THR A 461 27.42 -25.64 -8.15
C THR A 461 27.57 -24.35 -8.95
N LEU A 462 28.45 -23.45 -8.52
CA LEU A 462 28.72 -22.18 -9.21
C LEU A 462 29.45 -22.39 -10.54
N ASP A 463 30.45 -23.27 -10.57
CA ASP A 463 31.20 -23.60 -11.79
C ASP A 463 30.27 -24.19 -12.86
N GLU A 464 29.33 -25.08 -12.48
CA GLU A 464 28.32 -25.61 -13.39
C GLU A 464 27.30 -24.53 -13.81
N ALA A 465 26.83 -23.69 -12.88
CA ALA A 465 25.85 -22.65 -13.17
C ALA A 465 26.41 -21.55 -14.07
N VAL A 466 27.69 -21.19 -13.93
CA VAL A 466 28.38 -20.20 -14.78
C VAL A 466 28.66 -20.74 -16.18
N ALA A 467 28.93 -22.04 -16.31
CA ALA A 467 29.11 -22.70 -17.61
C ALA A 467 27.81 -22.81 -18.42
N ASP A 468 26.65 -22.68 -17.78
CA ASP A 468 25.35 -22.74 -18.43
C ASP A 468 24.90 -21.38 -19.00
N PRO A 469 24.57 -21.27 -20.31
CA PRO A 469 24.21 -20.00 -20.93
C PRO A 469 22.97 -19.30 -20.35
N ALA A 470 22.03 -20.05 -19.77
CA ALA A 470 20.80 -19.51 -19.19
C ALA A 470 20.96 -19.16 -17.70
N CYS A 471 21.78 -19.92 -16.97
CA CYS A 471 22.02 -19.69 -15.54
C CYS A 471 23.18 -18.72 -15.28
N GLY A 472 24.19 -18.67 -16.16
CA GLY A 472 25.44 -17.95 -15.93
C GLY A 472 25.28 -16.48 -15.56
N PRO A 473 24.46 -15.69 -16.29
CA PRO A 473 24.20 -14.29 -15.92
C PRO A 473 23.57 -14.16 -14.52
N VAL A 474 22.63 -15.04 -14.16
CA VAL A 474 21.94 -15.01 -12.86
C VAL A 474 22.88 -15.48 -11.75
N ALA A 475 23.63 -16.55 -11.97
CA ALA A 475 24.56 -17.10 -11.00
C ALA A 475 25.70 -16.11 -10.70
N THR A 476 26.32 -15.53 -11.72
CA THR A 476 27.36 -14.50 -11.55
C THR A 476 26.81 -13.27 -10.83
N GLU A 477 25.64 -12.78 -11.21
CA GLU A 477 25.01 -11.64 -10.56
C GLU A 477 24.71 -11.91 -9.09
N LEU A 478 24.04 -13.03 -8.78
CA LEU A 478 23.64 -13.36 -7.41
C LEU A 478 24.83 -13.75 -6.53
N SER A 479 25.91 -14.34 -7.07
CA SER A 479 27.13 -14.65 -6.31
C SER A 479 27.94 -13.42 -5.93
N VAL A 480 27.88 -12.34 -6.73
CA VAL A 480 28.64 -11.10 -6.48
C VAL A 480 27.78 -10.05 -5.76
N SER A 481 26.47 -10.23 -5.70
CA SER A 481 25.54 -9.33 -5.01
C SER A 481 25.79 -9.34 -3.49
N GLU A 482 26.06 -8.20 -2.87
CA GLU A 482 26.10 -8.09 -1.41
C GLU A 482 24.72 -7.70 -0.87
N ARG A 483 24.05 -8.64 -0.18
CA ARG A 483 22.74 -8.42 0.48
C ARG A 483 22.86 -8.66 1.97
N HIS A 484 22.17 -7.84 2.76
CA HIS A 484 22.16 -7.96 4.21
C HIS A 484 20.87 -8.63 4.69
N TYR A 485 21.00 -9.62 5.57
CA TYR A 485 19.91 -10.35 6.20
C TYR A 485 20.15 -10.35 7.72
N ASP A 486 19.17 -9.88 8.50
CA ASP A 486 19.31 -9.76 9.97
C ASP A 486 19.36 -11.14 10.67
N ASP A 487 18.49 -12.07 10.25
CA ASP A 487 18.42 -13.46 10.75
C ASP A 487 18.24 -14.41 9.54
N ILE A 488 19.36 -14.98 9.07
CA ILE A 488 19.39 -15.85 7.89
C ILE A 488 18.49 -17.10 8.08
N PRO A 489 18.60 -17.89 9.17
CA PRO A 489 17.72 -19.03 9.39
C PRO A 489 16.23 -18.69 9.38
N ALA A 490 15.81 -17.64 10.11
CA ALA A 490 14.39 -17.26 10.14
C ALA A 490 13.91 -16.77 8.77
N TYR A 491 14.76 -16.05 8.04
CA TYR A 491 14.46 -15.52 6.73
C TYR A 491 14.32 -16.63 5.67
N VAL A 492 15.23 -17.61 5.66
CA VAL A 492 15.17 -18.78 4.77
C VAL A 492 13.88 -19.56 4.99
N GLN A 493 13.50 -19.79 6.24
CA GLN A 493 12.25 -20.48 6.59
C GLN A 493 11.01 -19.70 6.12
N GLY A 494 11.01 -18.37 6.26
CA GLY A 494 9.97 -17.50 5.72
C GLY A 494 9.85 -17.56 4.20
N CYS A 495 10.98 -17.61 3.48
CA CYS A 495 11.02 -17.74 2.03
C CYS A 495 10.51 -19.11 1.57
N LEU A 496 10.98 -20.20 2.19
CA LEU A 496 10.51 -21.57 1.91
C LEU A 496 9.01 -21.73 2.16
N ALA A 497 8.48 -21.18 3.25
CA ALA A 497 7.05 -21.21 3.55
C ALA A 497 6.23 -20.46 2.49
N THR A 498 6.73 -19.31 2.03
CA THR A 498 6.07 -18.51 0.99
C THR A 498 6.10 -19.19 -0.37
N LEU A 499 7.23 -19.80 -0.75
CA LEU A 499 7.38 -20.54 -2.00
C LEU A 499 6.46 -21.77 -2.04
N ASN A 500 6.45 -22.54 -0.95
CA ASN A 500 5.56 -23.70 -0.80
C ASN A 500 4.07 -23.33 -0.79
N ARG A 501 3.70 -22.15 -0.26
CA ARG A 501 2.34 -21.63 -0.33
C ARG A 501 1.94 -21.30 -1.76
N LYS A 502 2.80 -20.58 -2.50
CA LYS A 502 2.57 -20.22 -3.91
C LYS A 502 2.41 -21.48 -4.78
N GLN A 503 3.26 -22.49 -4.59
CA GLN A 503 3.18 -23.76 -5.33
C GLN A 503 1.88 -24.52 -5.04
N ARG A 504 1.46 -24.58 -3.77
CA ARG A 504 0.17 -25.19 -3.39
C ARG A 504 -1.02 -24.46 -4.02
N GLU A 505 -0.98 -23.13 -4.08
CA GLU A 505 -2.03 -22.33 -4.71
C GLU A 505 -2.10 -22.54 -6.23
N LEU A 506 -0.94 -22.66 -6.90
CA LEU A 506 -0.87 -22.96 -8.34
C LEU A 506 -1.36 -24.38 -8.66
N ALA A 507 -0.88 -25.39 -7.93
CA ALA A 507 -1.32 -26.77 -8.09
C ALA A 507 -2.84 -26.91 -7.82
N PHE A 508 -3.35 -26.17 -6.82
CA PHE A 508 -4.78 -26.10 -6.56
C PHE A 508 -5.54 -25.48 -7.74
N GLY A 509 -5.05 -24.38 -8.30
CA GLY A 509 -5.62 -23.75 -9.49
C GLY A 509 -5.66 -24.70 -10.70
N GLU A 510 -4.58 -25.43 -10.96
CA GLU A 510 -4.49 -26.37 -12.08
C GLU A 510 -5.46 -27.55 -11.92
N LEU A 511 -5.58 -28.12 -10.71
CA LEU A 511 -6.55 -29.18 -10.44
C LEU A 511 -7.99 -28.70 -10.63
N ILE A 512 -8.31 -27.46 -10.28
CA ILE A 512 -9.65 -26.87 -10.51
C ILE A 512 -9.93 -26.71 -12.00
N VAL A 513 -8.93 -26.28 -12.78
CA VAL A 513 -9.06 -26.17 -14.25
C VAL A 513 -9.28 -27.56 -14.88
N ARG A 514 -8.50 -28.56 -14.46
CA ARG A 514 -8.64 -29.95 -14.94
C ARG A 514 -9.97 -30.57 -14.53
N LEU A 515 -10.46 -30.30 -13.31
CA LEU A 515 -11.75 -30.75 -12.84
C LEU A 515 -12.88 -30.18 -13.70
N ARG A 516 -12.86 -28.87 -13.97
CA ARG A 516 -13.85 -28.22 -14.83
C ARG A 516 -13.83 -28.75 -16.26
N ALA A 517 -12.66 -29.02 -16.81
CA ALA A 517 -12.53 -29.62 -18.14
C ALA A 517 -13.10 -31.06 -18.18
N ALA A 518 -12.80 -31.87 -17.17
CA ALA A 518 -13.35 -33.23 -17.05
C ALA A 518 -14.88 -33.24 -16.87
N GLU A 519 -15.44 -32.28 -16.13
CA GLU A 519 -16.89 -32.10 -15.98
C GLU A 519 -17.57 -31.67 -17.28
N GLN A 520 -16.96 -30.74 -18.03
CA GLN A 520 -17.48 -30.26 -19.31
C GLN A 520 -17.46 -31.33 -20.40
N GLU A 521 -16.47 -32.22 -20.39
CA GLU A 521 -16.31 -33.30 -21.35
C GLU A 521 -17.04 -34.59 -20.94
N GLY A 522 -17.75 -34.60 -19.81
CA GLY A 522 -18.53 -35.74 -19.34
C GLY A 522 -17.67 -36.93 -18.85
N ARG A 523 -16.39 -36.70 -18.51
CA ARG A 523 -15.47 -37.73 -17.99
C ARG A 523 -15.68 -37.96 -16.49
N THR A 524 -16.76 -38.65 -16.14
CA THR A 524 -17.28 -38.76 -14.76
C THR A 524 -16.30 -39.38 -13.76
N GLU A 525 -15.57 -40.43 -14.14
CA GLU A 525 -14.58 -41.07 -13.24
C GLU A 525 -13.38 -40.17 -12.95
N GLU A 526 -12.94 -39.39 -13.94
CA GLU A 526 -11.81 -38.47 -13.80
C GLU A 526 -12.20 -37.24 -12.97
N ALA A 527 -13.41 -36.71 -13.18
CA ALA A 527 -13.97 -35.64 -12.35
C ALA A 527 -14.08 -36.06 -10.87
N GLN A 528 -14.55 -37.29 -10.58
CA GLN A 528 -14.60 -37.80 -9.22
C GLN A 528 -13.21 -37.93 -8.58
N ARG A 529 -12.21 -38.43 -9.32
CA ARG A 529 -10.82 -38.53 -8.84
C ARG A 529 -10.21 -37.15 -8.58
N LEU A 530 -10.37 -36.20 -9.50
CA LEU A 530 -9.84 -34.83 -9.36
C LEU A 530 -10.52 -34.09 -8.21
N ASN A 531 -11.83 -34.26 -8.03
CA ASN A 531 -12.57 -33.67 -6.91
C ASN A 531 -12.10 -34.24 -5.55
N ALA A 532 -11.79 -35.55 -5.46
CA ALA A 532 -11.19 -36.14 -4.27
C ALA A 532 -9.80 -35.54 -3.96
N GLN A 533 -8.97 -35.29 -4.98
CA GLN A 533 -7.66 -34.64 -4.82
C GLN A 533 -7.78 -33.17 -4.39
N VAL A 534 -8.74 -32.41 -4.94
CA VAL A 534 -9.05 -31.04 -4.54
C VAL A 534 -9.49 -30.98 -3.07
N ASN A 535 -10.32 -31.93 -2.63
CA ASN A 535 -10.78 -32.00 -1.25
C ASN A 535 -9.65 -32.41 -0.29
N ALA A 536 -8.77 -33.33 -0.68
CA ALA A 536 -7.61 -33.70 0.12
C ALA A 536 -6.64 -32.51 0.33
N MET A 537 -6.40 -31.69 -0.71
CA MET A 537 -5.59 -30.47 -0.59
C MET A 537 -6.25 -29.37 0.25
N ARG A 538 -7.59 -29.32 0.33
CA ARG A 538 -8.31 -28.40 1.23
C ARG A 538 -8.16 -28.76 2.70
N VAL A 539 -8.15 -30.05 3.03
CA VAL A 539 -8.02 -30.52 4.42
C VAL A 539 -6.61 -30.26 4.96
N SER A 540 -5.55 -30.45 4.16
CA SER A 540 -4.17 -30.17 4.61
C SER A 540 -3.86 -28.69 4.87
N LYS A 541 -4.68 -27.77 4.33
CA LYS A 541 -4.59 -26.33 4.57
C LYS A 541 -5.08 -25.92 5.98
N ALA A 542 -5.94 -26.73 6.60
CA ALA A 542 -6.48 -26.45 7.93
C ALA A 542 -5.53 -26.87 9.07
N ASP A 543 -4.61 -27.81 8.83
CA ASP A 543 -3.74 -28.42 9.86
C ASP A 543 -2.30 -27.83 9.90
N SER A 544 -2.03 -26.74 9.17
CA SER A 544 -0.69 -26.10 9.20
C SER A 544 -0.59 -25.09 10.35
N PRO A 545 0.34 -25.26 11.32
CA PRO A 545 0.45 -24.37 12.48
C PRO A 545 0.89 -22.96 12.05
N SER A 546 0.16 -21.95 12.48
CA SER A 546 0.55 -20.55 12.41
C SER A 546 1.80 -20.32 13.28
N LEU A 547 2.84 -19.72 12.70
CA LEU A 547 4.06 -19.29 13.39
C LEU A 547 3.71 -18.49 14.67
N PRO A 548 4.39 -18.73 15.81
CA PRO A 548 4.11 -18.01 17.04
C PRO A 548 4.53 -16.55 16.93
N SER A 549 3.61 -15.65 17.29
CA SER A 549 3.88 -14.25 17.56
C SER A 549 4.93 -14.11 18.67
N HIS A 550 5.95 -13.28 18.45
CA HIS A 550 6.98 -12.95 19.44
C HIS A 550 6.38 -12.61 20.83
N PRO A 551 7.04 -13.02 21.94
CA PRO A 551 6.55 -12.76 23.28
C PRO A 551 6.72 -11.28 23.65
N SER A 552 5.68 -10.72 24.27
CA SER A 552 5.69 -9.39 24.90
C SER A 552 6.81 -9.27 25.95
N PRO A 553 7.44 -8.09 26.12
CA PRO A 553 8.45 -7.89 27.15
C PRO A 553 7.83 -7.95 28.55
N PRO A 554 8.57 -8.41 29.58
CA PRO A 554 8.02 -8.61 30.91
C PRO A 554 7.74 -7.28 31.60
N SER A 555 6.58 -7.21 32.25
CA SER A 555 6.20 -6.18 33.20
C SER A 555 7.24 -6.10 34.33
N ARG A 556 7.93 -4.96 34.45
CA ARG A 556 8.69 -4.64 35.66
C ARG A 556 7.73 -4.14 36.72
N SER A 557 7.54 -4.94 37.76
CA SER A 557 7.06 -4.49 39.06
C SER A 557 8.18 -3.75 39.79
N LEU A 558 8.00 -2.45 39.99
CA LEU A 558 8.31 -1.71 41.22
C LEU A 558 7.48 -0.43 41.25
#